data_AF-A0AAX3LY39-F1
#
_entry.id   AF-A0AAX3LY39-F1
#
_cell.length_a   1.000
_cell.length_b   1.000
_cell.length_c   1.000
_cell.angle_alpha   90.00
_cell.angle_beta   90.00
_cell.angle_gamma   90.00
#
_symmetry.space_group_name_H-M   'P 1'
#
loop_
_entity.id
_entity.type
_entity.pdbx_description
1 polymer ?
#
loop_
_entity_poly.entity_id
_entity_poly.type
_entity_poly.pdbx_seq_one_letter_code
_entity_poly.pdbx_strand_id
1 'polypeptide(L)'
;MKSAIVLTLLATLLGCSPNTIHTQQGVQSNNITEISTTEILARETIRDSPYADLFIFGDRVYVVDQQLTIKNNQIGEKLGTIQHHYKSDESFTEFMSTILPIGTEIYQIKNAVHIDQLAIKGKDYYKVYKALEEG
;
A
#
# COMPACT_ATOMS: atom_id res chain seq x y z
N MET A 1 29.47 27.86 -71.88
CA MET A 1 29.30 26.39 -72.04
C MET A 1 29.14 25.83 -70.64
N LYS A 2 27.93 25.36 -70.30
CA LYS A 2 27.56 23.92 -70.20
C LYS A 2 28.24 23.29 -68.98
N SER A 3 27.62 22.58 -68.05
CA SER A 3 26.26 22.11 -67.75
C SER A 3 26.41 21.46 -66.35
N ALA A 4 25.50 21.67 -65.40
CA ALA A 4 24.44 20.72 -64.97
C ALA A 4 24.96 19.31 -64.62
N ILE A 5 24.63 18.74 -63.46
CA ILE A 5 23.46 17.85 -63.24
C ILE A 5 23.46 17.53 -61.73
N VAL A 6 22.46 17.91 -60.92
CA VAL A 6 21.09 17.36 -60.79
C VAL A 6 21.08 15.96 -60.13
N LEU A 7 20.58 15.89 -58.90
CA LEU A 7 19.58 14.94 -58.39
C LEU A 7 19.25 15.39 -56.95
N THR A 8 18.19 16.17 -56.67
CA THR A 8 16.77 15.77 -56.62
C THR A 8 16.62 14.47 -55.82
N LEU A 9 16.03 14.49 -54.63
CA LEU A 9 14.62 14.16 -54.37
C LEU A 9 14.46 14.10 -52.80
N LEU A 10 13.34 14.35 -52.12
CA LEU A 10 11.94 14.45 -52.50
C LEU A 10 11.10 14.96 -51.30
N ALA A 11 10.11 15.81 -51.60
CA ALA A 11 8.77 16.03 -51.01
C ALA A 11 8.60 16.10 -49.47
N THR A 12 8.22 17.24 -48.87
CA THR A 12 6.91 17.96 -48.87
C THR A 12 5.73 17.18 -48.29
N LEU A 13 5.11 17.72 -47.24
CA LEU A 13 3.65 17.70 -46.98
C LEU A 13 3.34 18.92 -46.05
N LEU A 14 2.75 20.01 -46.57
CA LEU A 14 1.35 20.45 -46.35
C LEU A 14 1.00 20.59 -44.84
N GLY A 15 0.79 21.75 -44.21
CA GLY A 15 0.07 22.95 -44.64
C GLY A 15 -1.42 22.80 -44.29
N CYS A 16 -1.90 23.44 -43.21
CA CYS A 16 -3.29 23.93 -43.00
C CYS A 16 -3.47 24.62 -41.62
N SER A 17 -3.79 25.92 -41.62
CA SER A 17 -4.63 26.61 -40.63
C SER A 17 -5.72 27.32 -41.44
N PRO A 18 -7.02 27.28 -41.08
CA PRO A 18 -7.56 28.23 -40.10
C PRO A 18 -8.79 27.76 -39.27
N ASN A 19 -9.07 28.49 -38.18
CA ASN A 19 -10.32 28.69 -37.40
C ASN A 19 -11.44 27.63 -37.46
N THR A 20 -11.99 27.21 -36.31
CA THR A 20 -13.29 27.66 -35.73
C THR A 20 -13.64 26.86 -34.43
N ILE A 21 -14.31 27.54 -33.49
CA ILE A 21 -15.17 27.06 -32.37
C ILE A 21 -14.51 26.67 -31.03
N HIS A 22 -14.59 27.64 -30.10
CA HIS A 22 -14.76 27.42 -28.66
C HIS A 22 -15.81 26.34 -28.37
N THR A 23 -15.40 25.22 -27.77
CA THR A 23 -16.24 24.55 -26.76
C THR A 23 -15.32 23.99 -25.68
N GLN A 24 -15.17 24.73 -24.59
CA GLN A 24 -14.72 24.17 -23.33
C GLN A 24 -15.82 23.23 -22.84
N GLN A 25 -15.64 21.93 -23.00
CA GLN A 25 -16.34 20.93 -22.19
C GLN A 25 -15.30 20.39 -21.21
N GLY A 26 -15.40 20.89 -19.98
CA GLY A 26 -14.64 20.38 -18.85
C GLY A 26 -14.93 18.89 -18.68
N VAL A 27 -13.92 18.06 -18.91
CA VAL A 27 -13.87 16.77 -18.24
C VAL A 27 -13.55 17.12 -16.80
N GLN A 28 -14.60 17.21 -15.99
CA GLN A 28 -14.47 17.16 -14.54
C GLN A 28 -13.68 15.88 -14.26
N SER A 29 -12.42 16.04 -13.85
CA SER A 29 -11.60 14.91 -13.40
C SER A 29 -12.34 14.36 -12.19
N ASN A 30 -13.07 13.28 -12.40
CA ASN A 30 -13.57 12.46 -11.32
C ASN A 30 -12.29 11.97 -10.65
N ASN A 31 -11.89 12.60 -9.55
CA ASN A 31 -10.83 12.08 -8.69
C ASN A 31 -11.41 10.80 -8.07
N ILE A 32 -11.33 9.70 -8.82
CA ILE A 32 -11.53 8.37 -8.29
C ILE A 32 -10.34 8.16 -7.38
N THR A 33 -10.53 8.36 -6.08
CA THR A 33 -9.55 7.94 -5.08
C THR A 33 -9.51 6.42 -5.17
N GLU A 34 -8.43 5.88 -5.70
CA GLU A 34 -8.18 4.45 -5.72
C GLU A 34 -7.95 4.01 -4.27
N ILE A 35 -8.97 3.39 -3.68
CA ILE A 35 -8.90 2.84 -2.31
C ILE A 35 -8.30 1.43 -2.44
N SER A 36 -7.19 1.18 -1.75
CA SER A 36 -6.53 -0.14 -1.78
C SER A 36 -7.34 -1.19 -1.02
N THR A 37 -7.15 -2.47 -1.36
CA THR A 37 -7.76 -3.59 -0.61
C THR A 37 -7.37 -3.55 0.88
N THR A 38 -6.11 -3.22 1.18
CA THR A 38 -5.62 -3.02 2.56
C THR A 38 -6.41 -1.96 3.31
N GLU A 39 -6.65 -0.81 2.66
CA GLU A 39 -7.43 0.29 3.22
C GLU A 39 -8.88 -0.14 3.50
N ILE A 40 -9.50 -0.88 2.57
CA ILE A 40 -10.85 -1.43 2.75
C ILE A 40 -10.86 -2.40 3.95
N LEU A 41 -10.01 -3.42 3.94
CA LEU A 41 -9.96 -4.44 5.00
C LEU A 41 -9.71 -3.85 6.39
N ALA A 42 -8.78 -2.90 6.51
CA ALA A 42 -8.49 -2.25 7.78
C ALA A 42 -9.69 -1.44 8.29
N ARG A 43 -10.34 -0.67 7.40
CA ARG A 43 -11.54 0.11 7.75
C ARG A 43 -12.72 -0.77 8.13
N GLU A 44 -12.95 -1.87 7.41
CA GLU A 44 -14.00 -2.82 7.75
C GLU A 44 -13.73 -3.49 9.10
N THR A 45 -12.49 -3.90 9.35
CA THR A 45 -12.09 -4.48 10.66
C THR A 45 -12.37 -3.53 11.81
N ILE A 46 -12.08 -2.24 11.67
CA ILE A 46 -12.34 -1.22 12.71
C ILE A 46 -13.83 -0.90 12.82
N ARG A 47 -14.57 -0.86 11.70
CA ARG A 47 -16.02 -0.67 11.71
C ARG A 47 -16.71 -1.77 12.50
N ASP A 48 -16.28 -3.01 12.30
CA ASP A 48 -16.88 -4.19 12.93
C ASP A 48 -16.37 -4.36 14.38
N SER A 49 -15.14 -3.95 14.66
CA SER A 49 -14.55 -3.94 16.00
C SER A 49 -13.73 -2.66 16.23
N PRO A 50 -14.33 -1.61 16.85
CA PRO A 50 -13.67 -0.31 17.05
C PRO A 50 -12.39 -0.34 17.90
N TYR A 51 -12.17 -1.45 18.62
CA TYR A 51 -10.98 -1.68 19.45
C TYR A 51 -10.10 -2.81 18.89
N ALA A 52 -10.20 -3.10 17.59
CA ALA A 52 -9.33 -4.08 16.94
C ALA A 52 -7.86 -3.67 17.09
N ASP A 53 -7.03 -4.59 17.59
CA ASP A 53 -5.58 -4.45 17.64
C ASP A 53 -5.02 -4.95 16.31
N LEU A 54 -4.70 -3.99 15.42
CA LEU A 54 -4.20 -4.27 14.10
C LEU A 54 -3.06 -3.33 13.71
N PHE A 55 -2.25 -3.77 12.76
CA PHE A 55 -1.26 -2.93 12.11
C PHE A 55 -1.09 -3.29 10.64
N ILE A 56 -0.47 -2.38 9.90
CA ILE A 56 -0.16 -2.54 8.47
C ILE A 56 1.31 -2.90 8.31
N PHE A 57 1.59 -3.92 7.52
CA PHE A 57 2.95 -4.29 7.13
C PHE A 57 2.96 -4.92 5.75
N GLY A 58 3.73 -4.33 4.84
CA GLY A 58 3.55 -4.47 3.41
C GLY A 58 2.11 -4.14 3.00
N ASP A 59 1.63 -4.83 1.97
CA ASP A 59 0.26 -4.66 1.46
C ASP A 59 -0.77 -5.49 2.26
N ARG A 60 -0.61 -5.62 3.58
CA ARG A 60 -1.44 -6.53 4.39
C ARG A 60 -1.86 -5.92 5.72
N VAL A 61 -3.05 -6.31 6.16
CA VAL A 61 -3.60 -6.00 7.49
C VAL A 61 -3.34 -7.17 8.43
N TYR A 62 -2.63 -6.92 9.52
CA TYR A 62 -2.34 -7.92 10.55
C TYR A 62 -3.18 -7.64 11.79
N VAL A 63 -3.94 -8.63 12.25
CA VAL A 63 -4.80 -8.54 13.45
C VAL A 63 -4.31 -9.50 14.51
N VAL A 64 -4.36 -9.09 15.78
CA VAL A 64 -3.92 -9.95 16.89
C VAL A 64 -4.74 -11.24 16.98
N ASP A 65 -4.07 -12.37 17.13
CA ASP A 65 -4.68 -13.62 17.56
C ASP A 65 -4.60 -13.73 19.08
N GLN A 66 -5.72 -13.49 19.75
CA GLN A 66 -5.81 -13.47 21.22
C GLN A 66 -5.55 -14.85 21.86
N GLN A 67 -5.63 -15.95 21.09
CA GLN A 67 -5.46 -17.31 21.61
C GLN A 67 -4.03 -17.82 21.41
N LEU A 68 -3.24 -17.18 20.54
CA LEU A 68 -1.94 -17.67 20.14
C LEU A 68 -0.82 -16.79 20.69
N THR A 69 0.04 -17.42 21.48
CA THR A 69 1.28 -16.83 21.96
C THR A 69 2.43 -17.78 21.70
N ILE A 70 3.62 -17.23 21.49
CA ILE A 70 4.83 -18.02 21.24
C ILE A 70 5.98 -17.58 22.14
N LYS A 71 6.96 -18.48 22.29
CA LYS A 71 8.14 -18.27 23.12
C LYS A 71 9.29 -17.66 22.32
N ASN A 72 10.25 -17.07 23.03
CA ASN A 72 11.39 -16.38 22.44
C ASN A 72 12.24 -17.24 21.47
N ASN A 73 12.33 -18.55 21.70
CA ASN A 73 13.07 -19.46 20.83
C ASN A 73 12.44 -19.64 19.44
N GLN A 74 11.16 -19.27 19.26
CA GLN A 74 10.43 -19.31 18.00
C GLN A 74 10.51 -17.99 17.21
N ILE A 75 11.21 -16.98 17.73
CA ILE A 75 11.31 -15.65 17.10
C ILE A 75 12.49 -15.60 16.13
N GLY A 76 12.24 -15.10 14.93
CA GLY A 76 13.19 -14.89 13.85
C GLY A 76 13.73 -13.46 13.82
N GLU A 77 13.95 -12.95 12.61
CA GLU A 77 14.50 -11.61 12.39
C GLU A 77 13.49 -10.51 12.75
N LYS A 78 14.02 -9.35 13.14
CA LYS A 78 13.23 -8.12 13.27
C LYS A 78 12.93 -7.59 11.86
N LEU A 79 11.65 -7.41 11.57
CA LEU A 79 11.17 -6.94 10.26
C LEU A 79 10.99 -5.42 10.23
N GLY A 80 10.68 -4.81 11.37
CA GLY A 80 10.45 -3.38 11.46
C GLY A 80 10.01 -2.92 12.83
N THR A 81 9.49 -1.70 12.88
CA THR A 81 8.94 -1.07 14.08
C THR A 81 7.72 -0.26 13.71
N ILE A 82 6.70 -0.26 14.57
CA ILE A 82 5.55 0.65 14.44
C ILE A 82 6.04 2.10 14.42
N GLN A 83 5.59 2.86 13.42
CA GLN A 83 6.00 4.24 13.19
C GLN A 83 4.85 5.23 13.39
N HIS A 84 3.62 4.79 13.18
CA HIS A 84 2.44 5.64 13.20
C HIS A 84 1.31 5.04 14.03
N HIS A 85 0.51 5.90 14.64
CA HIS A 85 -0.79 5.53 15.19
C HIS A 85 -1.89 5.95 14.22
N TYR A 86 -2.90 5.10 14.08
CA TYR A 86 -4.06 5.36 13.27
C TYR A 86 -4.83 6.60 13.72
N LYS A 87 -5.32 7.36 12.75
CA LYS A 87 -6.32 8.42 12.92
C LYS A 87 -7.42 8.23 11.89
N SER A 88 -8.66 8.44 12.31
CA SER A 88 -9.85 8.11 11.50
C SER A 88 -9.95 8.85 10.16
N ASP A 89 -9.35 10.04 10.09
CA ASP A 89 -9.32 10.95 8.96
C ASP A 89 -8.10 10.77 8.05
N GLU A 90 -7.21 9.82 8.37
CA GLU A 90 -6.03 9.48 7.58
C GLU A 90 -6.21 8.13 6.87
N SER A 91 -5.50 7.95 5.76
CA SER A 91 -5.36 6.65 5.11
C SER A 91 -4.35 5.79 5.86
N PHE A 92 -4.53 4.47 5.81
CA PHE A 92 -3.59 3.51 6.35
C PHE A 92 -2.27 3.56 5.58
N THR A 93 -1.17 3.53 6.33
CA THR A 93 0.19 3.49 5.79
C THR A 93 1.01 2.41 6.46
N GLU A 94 2.13 2.06 5.83
CA GLU A 94 3.09 1.08 6.33
C GLU A 94 3.49 1.35 7.80
N PHE A 95 3.55 0.31 8.62
CA PHE A 95 3.86 0.38 10.05
C PHE A 95 2.92 1.26 10.88
N MET A 96 1.71 1.52 10.40
CA MET A 96 0.63 2.15 11.18
C MET A 96 -0.09 1.11 12.03
N SER A 97 -0.40 1.46 13.28
CA SER A 97 -1.12 0.60 14.22
C SER A 97 -2.29 1.32 14.86
N THR A 98 -3.35 0.59 15.19
CA THR A 98 -4.50 1.11 15.96
C THR A 98 -4.25 1.15 17.47
N ILE A 99 -3.43 0.23 18.01
CA ILE A 99 -3.25 0.04 19.46
C ILE A 99 -1.78 -0.01 19.88
N LEU A 100 -0.94 -0.76 19.16
CA LEU A 100 0.48 -0.89 19.49
C LEU A 100 1.19 0.46 19.51
N PRO A 101 1.96 0.76 20.58
CA PRO A 101 2.76 1.98 20.68
C PRO A 101 3.78 2.13 19.53
N ILE A 102 4.06 3.37 19.14
CA ILE A 102 5.23 3.71 18.31
C ILE A 102 6.52 3.14 18.93
N GLY A 103 7.37 2.55 18.09
CA GLY A 103 8.60 1.87 18.50
C GLY A 103 8.41 0.39 18.82
N THR A 104 7.18 -0.12 18.82
CA THR A 104 6.92 -1.56 18.98
C THR A 104 7.56 -2.35 17.85
N GLU A 105 8.38 -3.34 18.18
CA GLU A 105 9.14 -4.13 17.23
C GLU A 105 8.32 -5.29 16.66
N ILE A 106 8.41 -5.49 15.35
CA ILE A 106 7.74 -6.55 14.60
C ILE A 106 8.77 -7.61 14.23
N TYR A 107 8.45 -8.87 14.48
CA TYR A 107 9.34 -10.00 14.25
C TYR A 107 8.71 -11.07 13.36
N GLN A 108 9.58 -11.74 12.60
CA GLN A 108 9.23 -12.99 11.94
C GLN A 108 9.09 -14.13 12.97
N ILE A 109 8.27 -15.13 12.67
CA ILE A 109 8.22 -16.40 13.39
C ILE A 109 9.10 -17.43 12.66
N LYS A 110 10.07 -18.02 13.36
CA LYS A 110 10.95 -19.08 12.83
C LYS A 110 10.14 -20.27 12.36
N ASN A 111 10.54 -20.83 11.22
CA ASN A 111 9.95 -22.03 10.63
C ASN A 111 8.42 -21.93 10.40
N ALA A 112 7.86 -20.72 10.40
CA ALA A 112 6.49 -20.53 9.96
C ALA A 112 6.40 -20.90 8.48
N VAL A 113 5.49 -21.81 8.15
CA VAL A 113 5.28 -22.28 6.78
C VAL A 113 4.72 -21.16 5.90
N HIS A 114 4.09 -20.15 6.51
CA HIS A 114 3.48 -19.01 5.84
C HIS A 114 3.92 -17.69 6.48
N ILE A 115 4.12 -16.66 5.65
CA ILE A 115 4.44 -15.28 6.08
C ILE A 115 3.22 -14.56 6.70
N ASP A 116 2.08 -15.24 6.77
CA ASP A 116 0.83 -14.69 7.25
C ASP A 116 0.79 -14.53 8.78
N GLN A 117 1.89 -14.84 9.48
CA GLN A 117 1.98 -14.71 10.93
C GLN A 117 3.23 -13.94 11.36
N LEU A 118 3.02 -12.90 12.15
CA LEU A 118 4.06 -12.06 12.72
C LEU A 118 3.97 -12.06 14.24
N ALA A 119 5.06 -11.70 14.89
CA ALA A 119 5.17 -11.71 16.34
C ALA A 119 5.51 -10.33 16.89
N ILE A 120 4.79 -9.94 17.95
CA ILE A 120 5.04 -8.72 18.72
C ILE A 120 5.43 -9.10 20.14
N LYS A 121 6.51 -8.51 20.64
CA LYS A 121 7.01 -8.79 22.00
C LYS A 121 6.02 -8.28 23.06
N GLY A 122 5.49 -9.19 23.85
CA GLY A 122 4.81 -8.89 25.10
C GLY A 122 5.77 -8.94 26.29
N LYS A 123 5.22 -8.94 27.51
CA LYS A 123 6.02 -8.96 28.74
C LYS A 123 6.82 -10.26 28.91
N ASP A 124 6.14 -11.40 28.80
CA ASP A 124 6.71 -12.73 29.08
C ASP A 124 6.67 -13.67 27.86
N TYR A 125 5.88 -13.32 26.85
CA TYR A 125 5.65 -14.08 25.62
C TYR A 125 5.50 -13.11 24.44
N TYR A 126 5.49 -13.65 23.22
CA TYR A 126 5.18 -12.88 22.03
C TYR A 126 3.74 -13.16 21.61
N LYS A 127 2.98 -12.10 21.34
CA LYS A 127 1.65 -12.19 20.74
C LYS A 127 1.80 -12.46 19.25
N VAL A 128 0.97 -13.34 18.71
CA VAL A 128 0.92 -13.58 17.26
C VAL A 128 -0.13 -12.70 16.61
N TYR A 129 0.19 -12.15 15.47
CA TYR A 129 -0.71 -11.42 14.59
C TYR A 129 -0.82 -12.16 13.28
N LYS A 130 -2.03 -12.24 12.74
CA LYS A 130 -2.33 -12.94 11.49
C LYS A 130 -2.73 -11.95 10.41
N ALA A 131 -2.20 -12.13 9.21
CA ALA A 131 -2.66 -11.41 8.05
C ALA A 131 -4.12 -11.79 7.77
N LEU A 132 -4.95 -10.79 7.47
CA LEU A 132 -6.28 -11.03 6.91
C LEU A 132 -6.13 -11.49 5.46
N GLU A 133 -6.90 -12.49 5.08
CA GLU A 133 -6.97 -12.96 3.69
C GLU A 133 -7.76 -11.95 2.85
N GLU A 134 -7.31 -11.69 1.64
CA GLU A 134 -8.12 -11.01 0.62
C GLU A 134 -9.17 -12.03 0.12
N GLY A 135 -10.45 -11.64 0.15
CA GLY A 135 -11.57 -12.50 -0.24
C GLY A 135 -11.70 -12.75 -1.73
#